data_AF-A0A445IKK0-F1
#
_entry.id   AF-A0A445IKK0-F1
#
_cell.length_a   1.000
_cell.length_b   1.000
_cell.length_c   1.000
_cell.angle_alpha   90.00
_cell.angle_beta   90.00
_cell.angle_gamma   90.00
#
_symmetry.space_group_name_H-M   'P 1'
#
loop_
_entity.id
_entity.type
_entity.pdbx_description
1 polymer ?
#
loop_
_entity_poly.entity_id
_entity_poly.type
_entity_poly.pdbx_seq_one_letter_code
_entity_poly.pdbx_strand_id
1 'polypeptide(L)' 'MHNCFNCLFTQILGKASGGGVIPVSAVLADKDVMICIQPGQHGSTFGGNPLASAVAIASLEVIKNERLVE' A
#
# COMPACT_ATOMS: atom_id res chain seq x y z
N MET A 1 -9.24 22.64 -10.11
CA MET A 1 -7.91 22.28 -10.64
C MET A 1 -6.81 23.22 -10.14
N HIS A 2 -6.82 23.61 -8.87
CA HIS A 2 -5.69 24.24 -8.19
C HIS A 2 -5.37 23.35 -6.99
N ASN A 3 -4.09 23.01 -6.80
CA ASN A 3 -3.49 22.30 -5.65
C ASN A 3 -3.05 20.82 -5.81
N CYS A 4 -2.82 20.31 -7.04
CA CYS A 4 -2.05 19.06 -7.23
C CYS A 4 -0.53 19.21 -7.03
N PHE A 5 -0.02 20.36 -6.59
CA PHE A 5 1.44 20.58 -6.43
C PHE A 5 2.02 20.02 -5.12
N ASN A 6 1.19 19.56 -4.16
CA ASN A 6 1.65 19.01 -2.89
C ASN A 6 1.58 17.47 -2.78
N CYS A 7 1.39 16.73 -3.88
CA CYS A 7 1.48 15.26 -3.88
C CYS A 7 2.92 14.71 -3.71
N LEU A 8 3.82 15.46 -3.07
CA LEU A 8 5.25 15.13 -2.92
C LEU A 8 5.51 13.95 -1.95
N PHE A 9 4.52 13.50 -1.18
CA PHE A 9 4.64 12.38 -0.24
C PHE A 9 3.74 11.20 -0.60
N THR A 10 3.89 10.66 -1.82
CA THR A 10 3.28 9.36 -2.18
C THR A 10 4.34 8.27 -2.14
N GLN A 11 4.31 7.40 -1.13
CA GLN A 11 5.19 6.22 -1.08
C GLN A 11 4.49 5.02 -1.73
N ILE A 12 5.18 4.35 -2.64
CA ILE A 12 4.69 3.14 -3.31
C ILE A 12 5.47 1.95 -2.75
N LEU A 13 4.77 1.03 -2.09
CA LEU A 13 5.32 -0.25 -1.63
C LEU A 13 4.82 -1.39 -2.53
N GLY A 14 5.69 -2.38 -2.74
CA GLY A 14 5.42 -3.56 -3.54
C GLY A 14 6.48 -4.64 -3.35
N LYS A 15 6.36 -5.74 -4.08
CA LYS A 15 7.28 -6.90 -4.07
C LYS A 15 7.27 -7.64 -2.72
N ALA A 16 8.19 -7.32 -1.81
CA ALA A 16 8.38 -8.02 -0.54
C ALA A 16 7.16 -7.90 0.39
N SER A 17 6.32 -6.89 0.17
CA SER A 17 5.02 -6.74 0.84
C SER A 17 4.06 -7.91 0.61
N GLY A 18 4.24 -8.70 -0.43
CA GLY A 18 3.47 -9.93 -0.66
C GLY A 18 4.19 -11.21 -0.24
N GLY A 19 5.37 -11.11 0.39
CA GLY A 19 6.21 -12.25 0.78
C GLY A 19 6.66 -13.14 -0.39
N GLY A 20 6.51 -12.67 -1.64
CA GLY A 20 6.69 -13.48 -2.84
C GLY A 20 5.54 -14.47 -3.13
N VAL A 21 4.48 -14.48 -2.32
CA VAL A 21 3.38 -15.46 -2.40
C VAL A 21 2.19 -14.93 -3.23
N ILE A 22 1.87 -13.64 -3.08
CA ILE A 22 0.77 -12.99 -3.80
C ILE A 22 1.16 -11.56 -4.18
N PRO A 23 0.77 -11.02 -5.36
CA PRO A 23 1.08 -9.65 -5.72
C PRO A 23 0.35 -8.67 -4.81
N VAL A 24 1.09 -8.02 -3.91
CA VAL A 24 0.59 -6.95 -3.04
C VAL A 24 1.35 -5.66 -3.31
N SER A 25 0.62 -4.59 -3.60
CA SER A 25 1.13 -3.22 -3.64
C SER A 25 0.30 -2.30 -2.74
N ALA A 26 0.94 -1.26 -2.21
CA ALA A 26 0.29 -0.25 -1.38
C ALA A 26 0.77 1.14 -1.79
N VAL A 27 -0.16 2.08 -1.85
CA VAL A 27 0.12 3.50 -2.07
C VAL A 27 -0.22 4.22 -0.78
N LEU A 28 0.78 4.85 -0.16
CA LEU A 28 0.64 5.65 1.04
C LEU A 28 0.74 7.11 0.64
N ALA A 29 -0.22 7.91 1.05
CA ALA A 29 -0.21 9.35 0.88
C ALA A 29 -0.84 10.01 2.12
N ASP A 30 -0.55 11.30 2.32
CA ASP A 30 -1.16 12.06 3.40
C ASP A 30 -2.69 12.08 3.28
N LYS A 31 -3.37 12.24 4.41
CA LYS A 31 -4.84 12.22 4.49
C LYS A 31 -5.47 13.21 3.50
N ASP A 32 -4.93 14.42 3.42
CA ASP A 32 -5.43 15.49 2.55
C ASP A 32 -5.29 15.16 1.05
N VAL A 33 -4.33 14.29 0.70
CA VAL A 33 -4.15 13.77 -0.66
C VAL A 33 -5.07 12.56 -0.89
N MET A 34 -5.21 11.67 0.09
CA MET A 34 -6.03 10.46 -0.03
C MET A 34 -7.53 10.77 -0.14
N ILE A 35 -8.03 11.81 0.54
CA ILE A 35 -9.44 12.23 0.45
C ILE A 35 -9.84 12.80 -0.93
N CYS A 36 -8.87 13.12 -1.79
CA CYS A 36 -9.15 13.48 -3.18
C CYS A 36 -9.68 12.28 -3.98
N ILE A 37 -9.39 11.05 -3.56
CA ILE A 37 -9.89 9.83 -4.20
C ILE A 37 -11.31 9.57 -3.70
N GLN A 38 -12.30 9.89 -4.53
CA GLN A 38 -13.72 9.65 -4.22
C GLN A 38 -14.14 8.21 -4.56
N PRO A 39 -15.23 7.70 -3.95
CA PRO A 39 -15.78 6.38 -4.28
C PRO A 39 -16.03 6.24 -5.80
N GLY A 40 -15.49 5.17 -6.40
CA GLY A 40 -15.60 4.88 -7.84
C GLY A 40 -14.52 5.52 -8.73
N GLN A 41 -13.66 6.39 -8.21
CA GLN A 41 -12.53 6.99 -8.97
C GLN A 41 -11.30 6.08 -9.02
N HIS A 42 -11.16 5.18 -8.05
CA HIS A 42 -10.01 4.28 -7.92
C HIS A 42 -10.48 2.94 -7.37
N GLY A 43 -10.04 1.85 -7.99
CA GLY A 43 -10.43 0.50 -7.59
C GLY A 43 -9.68 -0.56 -8.40
N SER A 44 -9.62 -1.76 -7.85
CA SER A 44 -9.04 -2.94 -8.50
C SER A 44 -9.81 -4.16 -8.05
N THR A 45 -10.17 -5.05 -8.97
CA THR A 45 -10.96 -6.28 -8.69
C THR A 45 -10.33 -7.15 -7.60
N PHE A 46 -8.99 -7.15 -7.52
CA PHE A 46 -8.22 -7.91 -6.53
C PHE A 46 -7.53 -7.01 -5.50
N GLY A 47 -7.71 -5.69 -5.56
CA GLY A 47 -7.10 -4.74 -4.64
C GLY A 47 -7.69 -4.87 -3.24
N GLY A 48 -6.85 -5.05 -2.23
CA GLY A 48 -7.28 -5.13 -0.83
C GLY A 48 -8.08 -6.39 -0.47
N ASN A 49 -7.90 -7.49 -1.20
CA ASN A 49 -8.60 -8.74 -0.89
C ASN A 49 -8.14 -9.33 0.47
N PRO A 50 -9.00 -10.05 1.21
CA PRO A 50 -8.68 -10.54 2.56
C PRO A 50 -7.44 -11.44 2.63
N LEU A 51 -7.18 -12.22 1.58
CA LEU A 51 -6.01 -13.10 1.50
C LEU A 51 -4.71 -12.29 1.35
N ALA A 52 -4.70 -11.29 0.45
CA ALA A 52 -3.58 -10.39 0.25
C ALA A 52 -3.28 -9.58 1.52
N SER A 53 -4.31 -9.13 2.24
CA SER A 53 -4.14 -8.44 3.52
C SER A 53 -3.49 -9.33 4.59
N ALA A 54 -3.93 -10.59 4.72
CA ALA A 54 -3.34 -11.53 5.68
C ALA A 54 -1.86 -11.82 5.35
N VAL A 55 -1.55 -12.05 4.07
CA VAL A 55 -0.17 -12.30 3.62
C VAL A 55 0.72 -11.07 3.82
N ALA A 56 0.20 -9.87 3.57
CA ALA A 56 0.95 -8.63 3.76
C ALA A 56 1.32 -8.40 5.23
N ILE A 57 0.36 -8.64 6.14
CA ILE A 57 0.60 -8.54 7.59
C ILE A 57 1.67 -9.55 8.02
N ALA A 58 1.54 -10.81 7.62
CA ALA A 58 2.52 -11.85 7.96
C ALA A 58 3.92 -11.53 7.41
N SER A 59 4.01 -11.00 6.18
CA SER A 59 5.29 -10.62 5.56
C SER A 59 5.97 -9.47 6.33
N LEU A 60 5.20 -8.45 6.72
CA LEU A 60 5.72 -7.33 7.53
C LEU A 60 6.13 -7.79 8.93
N GLU A 61 5.41 -8.73 9.52
CA GLU A 61 5.73 -9.30 10.83
C GLU A 61 7.04 -10.09 10.80
N VAL A 62 7.29 -10.89 9.76
CA VAL A 62 8.59 -11.57 9.54
C VAL A 62 9.72 -10.56 9.40
N ILE A 63 9.55 -9.54 8.56
CA ILE A 63 10.57 -8.48 8.37
C ILE A 63 10.95 -7.83 9.69
N LYS A 64 9.95 -7.57 10.55
CA LYS A 64 10.15 -6.95 11.86
C LYS A 64 10.79 -7.90 12.88
N ASN A 65 10.31 -9.14 12.97
CA ASN A 65 10.74 -10.10 13.99
C ASN A 65 12.15 -10.64 13.72
N GLU A 66 12.51 -10.83 12.45
CA GLU A 66 13.83 -11.30 12.06
C GLU A 66 14.86 -10.16 11.91
N ARG A 67 14.45 -8.90 12.13
CA ARG A 67 15.29 -7.70 12.00
C ARG A 67 16.01 -7.61 10.65
N LEU A 68 15.27 -7.86 9.57
CA LEU A 68 15.83 -7.88 8.20
C LEU A 68 16.18 -6.49 7.63
N VAL A 69 15.95 -5.42 8.40
CA VAL A 69 16.14 -4.02 7.97
C VAL A 69 17.37 -3.38 8.62
N GLU A 70 18.02 -4.09 9.56
CA GLU A 70 19.28 -3.72 10.20
C GLU A 70 20.46 -4.32 9.42
#